data_AF-A0A832LQ49-F1
#
_entry.id   AF-A0A832LQ49-F1
#
_cell.length_a   1.000
_cell.length_b   1.000
_cell.length_c   1.000
_cell.angle_alpha   90.00
_cell.angle_beta   90.00
_cell.angle_gamma   90.00
#
_symmetry.space_group_name_H-M   'P 1'
#
loop_
_entity.id
_entity.type
_entity.pdbx_description
1 polymer ?
#
loop_
_entity_poly.entity_id
_entity_poly.type
_entity_poly.pdbx_seq_one_letter_code
_entity_poly.pdbx_strand_id
1 'polypeptide(L)'
;MAETLVPKQKKCGDCPPLVVPRRSYTPTRPSCIECVEKHLGAAYVLLTEAREGYAYRLRAIGHLFEAEDESQEWPDLHAAIRAARKAYQADGTMPDWNTFDGMLGEVRRQVQAGQA
;
A
#
# COMPACT_ATOMS: atom_id res chain seq x y z
N MET A 1 -11.04 29.23 5.57
CA MET A 1 -11.70 28.14 6.33
C MET A 1 -12.05 27.06 5.30
N ALA A 2 -11.42 25.89 5.39
CA ALA A 2 -11.49 24.84 4.38
C ALA A 2 -12.89 24.23 4.31
N GLU A 3 -13.70 24.73 3.39
CA GLU A 3 -15.12 24.38 3.19
C GLU A 3 -15.35 22.96 2.64
N THR A 4 -14.28 22.18 2.47
CA THR A 4 -14.30 20.87 1.76
C THR A 4 -13.87 19.68 2.60
N LEU A 5 -13.60 19.86 3.90
CA LEU A 5 -13.22 18.76 4.80
C LEU A 5 -14.44 18.26 5.59
N VAL A 6 -14.95 17.07 5.25
CA VAL A 6 -15.96 16.36 6.06
C VAL A 6 -15.24 15.30 6.89
N PRO A 7 -15.10 15.47 8.21
CA PRO A 7 -14.43 14.48 9.05
C PRO A 7 -15.27 13.20 9.10
N LYS A 8 -14.67 12.05 8.78
CA LYS A 8 -15.30 10.74 8.97
C LYS A 8 -14.77 10.09 10.24
N GLN A 9 -15.66 9.89 11.21
CA GLN A 9 -15.31 9.32 12.50
C GLN A 9 -15.00 7.82 12.35
N LYS A 10 -13.84 7.39 12.88
CA LYS A 10 -13.45 5.98 12.90
C LYS A 10 -14.01 5.29 14.15
N LYS A 11 -14.17 3.96 14.09
CA LYS A 11 -14.63 3.12 15.21
C LYS A 11 -13.59 2.93 16.34
N CYS A 12 -12.35 3.42 16.19
CA CYS A 12 -11.32 3.33 17.23
C CYS A 12 -11.33 4.61 18.11
N GLY A 13 -11.39 4.44 19.44
CA GLY A 13 -11.71 5.51 20.39
C GLY A 13 -10.68 6.64 20.52
N ASP A 14 -9.39 6.37 20.28
CA ASP A 14 -8.30 7.34 20.54
C ASP A 14 -7.54 7.79 19.28
N CYS A 15 -8.00 7.42 18.09
CA CYS A 15 -7.32 7.86 16.86
C CYS A 15 -7.87 9.22 16.40
N PRO A 16 -7.01 10.20 16.04
CA PRO A 16 -7.47 11.43 15.42
C PRO A 16 -8.29 11.15 14.14
N PRO A 17 -9.27 12.02 13.81
CA PRO A 17 -10.19 11.81 12.70
C PRO A 17 -9.42 11.60 11.38
N LEU A 18 -9.90 10.69 10.52
CA LEU A 18 -9.31 10.55 9.19
C LEU A 18 -9.68 11.80 8.39
N VAL A 19 -8.70 12.69 8.15
CA VAL A 19 -8.79 13.65 7.06
C VAL A 19 -8.56 12.84 5.79
N VAL A 20 -9.64 12.49 5.09
CA VAL A 20 -9.56 11.91 3.75
C VAL A 20 -9.46 13.09 2.79
N PRO A 21 -8.34 13.32 2.09
CA PRO A 21 -8.33 14.29 0.99
C PRO A 21 -9.32 13.80 -0.06
N ARG A 22 -10.29 14.63 -0.47
CA ARG A 22 -11.14 14.32 -1.63
C ARG A 22 -10.24 14.34 -2.86
N ARG A 23 -9.85 13.15 -3.35
CA ARG A 23 -9.54 12.85 -4.78
C ARG A 23 -8.79 13.91 -5.60
N SER A 24 -7.84 14.63 -4.99
CA SER A 24 -6.96 15.55 -5.72
C SER A 24 -5.54 15.53 -5.15
N TYR A 25 -5.10 14.36 -4.66
CA TYR A 25 -3.67 14.10 -4.66
C TYR A 25 -3.33 13.81 -6.11
N THR A 26 -3.00 14.86 -6.87
CA THR A 26 -2.26 14.68 -8.11
C THR A 26 -0.83 14.42 -7.65
N PRO A 27 -0.31 13.19 -7.76
CA PRO A 27 1.05 12.90 -7.33
C PRO A 27 2.02 13.83 -8.06
N THR A 28 3.01 14.38 -7.37
CA THR A 28 4.02 15.27 -8.00
C THR A 28 4.78 14.56 -9.14
N ARG A 29 4.83 13.21 -9.10
CA ARG A 29 5.25 12.33 -10.19
C ARG A 29 4.17 11.25 -10.42
N PRO A 30 3.76 10.94 -11.66
CA PRO A 30 2.88 9.81 -11.90
C PRO A 30 3.51 8.53 -11.33
N SER A 31 2.73 7.80 -10.52
CA SER A 31 3.12 6.46 -10.09
C SER A 31 3.05 5.51 -11.29
N CYS A 32 3.88 4.48 -11.31
CA CYS A 32 3.79 3.40 -12.30
C CYS A 32 3.93 2.05 -11.60
N ILE A 33 3.60 0.96 -12.29
CA ILE A 33 3.58 -0.37 -11.69
C ILE A 33 4.95 -0.77 -11.14
N GLU A 34 6.04 -0.34 -11.80
CA GLU A 34 7.41 -0.55 -11.34
C GLU A 34 7.72 0.14 -10.00
N CYS A 35 7.02 1.23 -9.69
CA CYS A 35 7.17 1.91 -8.41
C CYS A 35 6.54 1.07 -7.29
N VAL A 36 5.33 0.54 -7.52
CA VAL A 36 4.67 -0.40 -6.60
C VAL A 36 5.56 -1.62 -6.36
N GLU A 37 6.10 -2.22 -7.43
CA GLU A 37 7.02 -3.36 -7.35
C GLU A 37 8.27 -3.05 -6.53
N LYS A 38 8.90 -1.88 -6.75
CA LYS A 38 10.07 -1.44 -5.99
C LYS A 38 9.77 -1.38 -4.49
N HIS A 39 8.62 -0.84 -4.10
CA HIS A 39 8.25 -0.78 -2.68
C HIS A 39 7.85 -2.16 -2.12
N LEU A 40 7.13 -2.99 -2.86
CA LEU A 40 6.83 -4.37 -2.45
C LEU A 40 8.09 -5.23 -2.32
N GLY A 41 9.06 -5.10 -3.22
CA GLY A 41 10.35 -5.80 -3.14
C GLY A 41 11.16 -5.39 -1.91
N ALA A 42 11.21 -4.09 -1.59
CA ALA A 42 11.83 -3.63 -0.36
C ALA A 42 11.12 -4.18 0.89
N ALA A 43 9.78 -4.19 0.91
CA ALA A 43 9.02 -4.79 2.00
C ALA A 43 9.30 -6.29 2.13
N TYR A 44 9.37 -7.03 1.03
CA TYR A 44 9.65 -8.47 1.01
C TYR A 44 10.98 -8.79 1.70
N VAL A 45 12.06 -8.10 1.33
CA VAL A 45 13.39 -8.29 1.94
C VAL A 45 13.33 -7.97 3.43
N LEU A 46 12.83 -6.79 3.79
CA LEU A 46 12.82 -6.32 5.18
C LEU A 46 11.93 -7.18 6.08
N LEU A 47 10.84 -7.74 5.56
CA LEU A 47 9.99 -8.67 6.32
C LEU A 47 10.62 -10.05 6.49
N THR A 48 11.38 -10.51 5.49
CA THR A 48 12.16 -11.75 5.61
C THR A 48 13.23 -11.61 6.69
N GLU A 49 13.98 -10.50 6.68
CA GLU A 49 14.94 -10.18 7.73
C GLU A 49 14.25 -9.97 9.09
N ALA A 50 13.09 -9.30 9.14
CA ALA A 50 12.36 -9.13 10.40
C ALA A 50 11.95 -10.47 11.05
N ARG A 51 11.65 -11.50 10.24
CA ARG A 51 11.37 -12.87 10.74
C ARG A 51 12.60 -13.53 11.36
N GLU A 52 13.79 -13.14 10.92
CA GLU A 52 15.07 -13.61 11.49
C GLU A 52 15.49 -12.80 12.74
N GLY A 53 14.67 -11.85 13.18
CA GLY A 53 14.91 -11.06 14.39
C GLY A 53 15.56 -9.70 14.16
N TYR A 54 15.79 -9.29 12.91
CA TYR A 54 16.29 -7.96 12.60
C TYR A 54 15.24 -6.87 12.87
N ALA A 55 15.66 -5.72 13.36
CA ALA A 55 14.78 -4.62 13.78
C ALA A 55 14.24 -3.78 12.59
N TYR A 56 13.66 -4.43 11.58
CA TYR A 56 13.20 -3.80 10.34
C TYR A 56 11.69 -3.70 10.19
N ARG A 57 10.91 -4.19 11.16
CA ARG A 57 9.43 -4.17 11.15
C ARG A 57 8.86 -2.82 10.73
N LEU A 58 9.33 -1.72 11.33
CA LEU A 58 8.82 -0.37 11.03
C LEU A 58 9.15 0.08 9.60
N ARG A 59 10.35 -0.24 9.08
CA ARG A 59 10.75 0.10 7.71
C ARG A 59 9.92 -0.68 6.69
N ALA A 60 9.74 -1.97 6.92
CA ALA A 60 8.92 -2.83 6.07
C ALA A 60 7.47 -2.33 5.97
N ILE A 61 6.88 -1.93 7.10
CA ILE A 61 5.56 -1.32 7.16
C ILE A 61 5.50 -0.03 6.33
N GLY A 62 6.55 0.81 6.40
CA GLY A 62 6.67 2.01 5.57
C GLY A 62 6.64 1.68 4.09
N HIS A 63 7.41 0.68 3.65
CA HIS A 63 7.40 0.25 2.25
C HIS A 63 6.04 -0.31 1.79
N LEU A 64 5.33 -1.06 2.64
CA LEU A 64 3.96 -1.49 2.33
C LEU A 64 2.99 -0.31 2.23
N PHE A 65 3.20 0.78 2.98
CA PHE A 65 2.38 1.98 2.89
C PHE A 65 2.63 2.75 1.59
N GLU A 66 3.89 2.91 1.19
CA GLU A 66 4.25 3.53 -0.09
C GLU A 66 3.71 2.71 -1.27
N ALA A 67 3.81 1.38 -1.23
CA ALA A 67 3.22 0.51 -2.25
C ALA A 67 1.68 0.65 -2.33
N GLU A 68 1.01 0.83 -1.19
CA GLU A 68 -0.43 1.12 -1.16
C GLU A 68 -0.75 2.47 -1.79
N ASP A 69 0.04 3.51 -1.51
CA ASP A 69 -0.19 4.84 -2.07
C ASP A 69 0.06 4.89 -3.57
N GLU A 70 1.13 4.22 -4.02
CA GLU A 70 1.51 4.14 -5.42
C GLU A 70 0.59 3.26 -6.27
N SER A 71 -0.22 2.38 -5.65
CA SER A 71 -1.13 1.45 -6.36
C SER A 71 -2.56 1.98 -6.51
N GLN A 72 -2.87 3.22 -6.12
CA GLN A 72 -4.23 3.78 -6.14
C GLN A 72 -4.95 3.69 -7.51
N GLU A 73 -4.20 3.63 -8.61
CA GLU A 73 -4.73 3.48 -9.97
C GLU A 73 -5.26 2.07 -10.26
N TRP A 74 -4.83 1.04 -9.51
CA TRP A 74 -5.25 -0.35 -9.66
C TRP A 74 -6.01 -0.80 -8.40
N PRO A 75 -7.35 -0.64 -8.34
CA PRO A 75 -8.12 -0.77 -7.10
C PRO A 75 -7.98 -2.10 -6.38
N ASP A 76 -7.91 -3.21 -7.13
CA ASP A 76 -7.78 -4.55 -6.57
C ASP A 76 -6.41 -4.76 -5.94
N LEU A 77 -5.34 -4.34 -6.65
CA LEU A 77 -3.97 -4.37 -6.13
C LEU A 77 -3.83 -3.48 -4.89
N HIS A 78 -4.36 -2.26 -4.95
CA HIS A 78 -4.39 -1.35 -3.80
C HIS A 78 -5.09 -1.97 -2.58
N ALA A 79 -6.27 -2.56 -2.78
CA ALA A 79 -7.02 -3.19 -1.70
C ALA A 79 -6.26 -4.38 -1.08
N ALA A 80 -5.60 -5.20 -1.91
CA ALA A 80 -4.81 -6.35 -1.46
C ALA A 80 -3.58 -5.90 -0.65
N ILE A 81 -2.83 -4.90 -1.14
CA ILE A 81 -1.67 -4.35 -0.42
C ILE A 81 -2.10 -3.74 0.92
N ARG A 82 -3.18 -2.94 0.91
CA ARG A 82 -3.73 -2.35 2.13
C ARG A 82 -4.15 -3.40 3.15
N ALA A 83 -4.79 -4.48 2.71
CA ALA A 83 -5.19 -5.58 3.59
C ALA A 83 -3.97 -6.26 4.22
N ALA A 84 -2.97 -6.61 3.42
CA ALA A 84 -1.75 -7.26 3.90
C ALA A 84 -0.96 -6.37 4.87
N ARG A 85 -0.80 -5.07 4.56
CA ARG A 85 -0.16 -4.10 5.46
C ARG A 85 -0.85 -4.07 6.82
N LYS A 86 -2.18 -3.99 6.83
CA LYS A 86 -2.95 -3.95 8.07
C LYS A 86 -2.83 -5.25 8.86
N ALA A 87 -2.89 -6.40 8.20
CA ALA A 87 -2.71 -7.70 8.85
C ALA A 87 -1.33 -7.79 9.51
N TYR A 88 -0.27 -7.53 8.74
CA TYR A 88 1.10 -7.53 9.27
C TYR A 88 1.29 -6.54 10.43
N GLN A 89 0.75 -5.32 10.31
CA GLN A 89 0.79 -4.31 11.38
C GLN A 89 0.09 -4.79 12.66
N ALA A 90 -1.06 -5.46 12.54
CA ALA A 90 -1.89 -5.87 13.67
C ALA A 90 -1.31 -7.06 14.43
N ASP A 91 -0.91 -8.11 13.72
CA ASP A 91 -0.54 -9.39 14.35
C ASP A 91 0.73 -10.04 13.76
N GLY A 92 1.34 -9.41 12.75
CA GLY A 92 2.52 -9.96 12.08
C GLY A 92 2.23 -11.00 11.02
N THR A 93 0.97 -11.21 10.62
CA THR A 93 0.60 -12.06 9.49
C THR A 93 1.35 -11.61 8.24
N MET A 94 2.12 -12.53 7.67
CA MET A 94 2.95 -12.26 6.50
C MET A 94 2.07 -12.04 5.25
N PRO A 95 2.43 -11.09 4.37
CA PRO A 95 1.78 -10.96 3.07
C PRO A 95 1.92 -12.24 2.24
N ASP A 96 0.89 -12.53 1.45
CA ASP A 96 0.95 -13.57 0.43
C ASP A 96 1.65 -13.03 -0.82
N TRP A 97 2.96 -13.26 -0.87
CA TRP A 97 3.82 -12.76 -1.94
C TRP A 97 3.49 -13.37 -3.31
N ASN A 98 3.01 -14.62 -3.36
CA ASN A 98 2.64 -15.26 -4.62
C ASN A 98 1.39 -14.59 -5.22
N THR A 99 0.43 -14.25 -4.36
CA THR A 99 -0.75 -13.49 -4.79
C THR A 99 -0.33 -12.12 -5.34
N PHE A 100 0.59 -11.41 -4.68
CA PHE A 100 1.10 -10.14 -5.20
C PHE A 100 1.82 -10.28 -6.54
N ASP A 101 2.69 -11.27 -6.71
CA ASP A 101 3.38 -11.52 -7.98
C ASP A 101 2.38 -11.73 -9.14
N GLY A 102 1.33 -12.53 -8.90
CA GLY A 102 0.26 -12.75 -9.87
C GLY A 102 -0.51 -11.48 -10.24
N MET A 103 -0.86 -10.67 -9.24
CA MET A 103 -1.57 -9.39 -9.45
C MET A 103 -0.70 -8.37 -10.20
N LEU A 104 0.57 -8.25 -9.83
CA LEU A 104 1.53 -7.38 -10.51
C LEU A 104 1.71 -7.80 -11.98
N GLY A 105 1.82 -9.11 -12.24
CA GLY A 105 1.90 -9.64 -13.59
C GLY A 105 0.67 -9.33 -14.45
N GLU A 106 -0.53 -9.36 -13.85
CA GLU A 106 -1.76 -8.97 -14.53
C GLU A 106 -1.79 -7.48 -14.83
N VAL A 107 -1.51 -6.63 -13.85
CA VAL A 107 -1.45 -5.17 -14.07
C VAL A 107 -0.42 -4.81 -15.14
N ARG A 108 0.76 -5.43 -15.14
CA ARG A 108 1.78 -5.21 -16.16
C ARG A 108 1.27 -5.55 -17.57
N ARG A 109 0.51 -6.63 -17.73
CA ARG A 109 -0.12 -6.96 -19.03
C ARG A 109 -1.14 -5.91 -19.45
N GLN A 110 -1.96 -5.42 -18.52
CA GLN A 110 -2.97 -4.38 -18.78
C GLN A 110 -2.32 -3.05 -19.20
N VAL A 111 -1.27 -2.63 -18.50
CA VAL A 111 -0.49 -1.43 -18.83
C VAL A 111 0.16 -1.57 -20.21
N GLN A 112 0.75 -2.72 -20.53
CA GLN A 112 1.34 -2.99 -21.86
C GLN A 112 0.29 -3.03 -22.99
N ALA A 113 -0.92 -3.47 -22.69
CA ALA A 113 -2.04 -3.49 -23.63
C ALA A 113 -2.73 -2.12 -23.78
N GLY A 114 -2.35 -1.11 -23.00
CA GLY A 114 -2.98 0.22 -22.99
C GLY A 114 -4.39 0.21 -22.39
N GLN A 115 -4.66 -0.70 -21.46
CA GLN A 115 -5.98 -0.94 -20.85
C GLN A 115 -6.05 -0.52 -19.37
N ALA A 116 -5.05 0.20 -18.87
CA ALA A 116 -4.99 0.71 -17.51
C ALA A 116 -5.49 2.16 -17.43
#